data_AF-A0AAV8VH99-F1
#
_entry.id   AF-A0AAV8VH99-F1
#
_cell.length_a   1.000
_cell.length_b   1.000
_cell.length_c   1.000
_cell.angle_alpha   90.00
_cell.angle_beta   90.00
_cell.angle_gamma   90.00
#
_symmetry.space_group_name_H-M   'P 1'
#
loop_
_entity.id
_entity.type
_entity.pdbx_description
1 polymer ?
#
loop_
_entity_poly.entity_id
_entity_poly.type
_entity_poly.pdbx_seq_one_letter_code
_entity_poly.pdbx_strand_id
1 'polypeptide(L)'
;MYHQAQILENCSSSDSSSNSSEDEATHLINVLPEILQHHQKNENYAEVIVPSYTDDEFRLHFKVPRIVCNNLAAEFSESDYFPKKNTGFQKISAEKSILIICWYATHEAAGFRDVADRFDIAMQAICDSKKRLRDVFIGYPGSVHDARVFRNSPLSNSLAAKCGDRFILADSAYPCRRHVLTPYRDNGNLTEKRK
;
A
#
# COMPACT_ATOMS: atom_id res chain seq x y z
N MET A 1 -5.63 2.48 5.33
CA MET A 1 -5.57 3.85 4.80
C MET A 1 -4.17 3.93 4.23
N TYR A 2 -3.97 3.49 2.99
CA TYR A 2 -2.61 3.36 2.46
C TYR A 2 -2.23 4.63 1.74
N HIS A 3 -0.98 5.00 1.93
CA HIS A 3 -0.50 6.29 1.56
C HIS A 3 0.65 6.21 0.57
N GLN A 4 0.51 6.95 -0.51
CA GLN A 4 1.43 7.02 -1.62
C GLN A 4 2.46 8.11 -1.36
N ALA A 5 3.75 7.77 -1.44
CA ALA A 5 4.83 8.72 -1.24
C ALA A 5 5.54 9.04 -2.57
N GLN A 6 5.68 10.32 -2.92
CA GLN A 6 6.21 10.75 -4.21
C GLN A 6 7.50 11.56 -4.08
N ILE A 7 8.52 11.27 -4.91
CA ILE A 7 9.79 12.00 -4.93
C ILE A 7 9.67 13.25 -5.84
N LEU A 8 10.06 14.42 -5.32
CA LEU A 8 10.23 15.65 -6.11
C LEU A 8 11.67 15.79 -6.63
N GLU A 9 11.83 16.12 -7.91
CA GLU A 9 13.10 16.55 -8.49
C GLU A 9 13.23 18.08 -8.39
N ASN A 10 14.45 18.59 -8.12
CA ASN A 10 14.72 20.02 -8.15
C ASN A 10 14.63 20.53 -9.59
N CYS A 11 13.51 21.16 -9.94
CA CYS A 11 13.35 21.87 -11.20
C CYS A 11 14.02 23.24 -11.11
N SER A 12 14.98 23.49 -12.00
CA SER A 12 15.44 24.85 -12.33
C SER A 12 14.86 25.25 -13.69
N SER A 13 14.42 26.51 -13.77
CA SER A 13 13.99 27.30 -14.94
C SER A 13 12.52 27.21 -15.42
N SER A 14 12.11 28.34 -15.99
CA SER A 14 10.81 29.01 -15.87
C SER A 14 9.93 28.95 -17.14
N ASP A 15 8.69 29.41 -16.95
CA ASP A 15 7.74 30.06 -17.87
C ASP A 15 6.66 29.25 -18.64
N SER A 16 5.42 29.48 -18.16
CA SER A 16 4.23 30.00 -18.88
C SER A 16 3.29 29.08 -19.69
N SER A 17 2.24 28.65 -18.98
CA SER A 17 0.79 28.66 -19.28
C SER A 17 0.21 28.08 -20.58
N SER A 18 -0.79 27.20 -20.43
CA SER A 18 -2.08 27.28 -21.14
C SER A 18 -3.17 26.59 -20.31
N ASN A 19 -4.27 27.31 -20.07
CA ASN A 19 -5.43 26.89 -19.27
C ASN A 19 -6.24 25.80 -20.00
N SER A 20 -6.25 24.58 -19.47
CA SER A 20 -7.27 23.55 -19.76
C SER A 20 -7.55 22.62 -18.57
N SER A 21 -7.01 22.93 -17.39
CA SER A 21 -6.91 22.01 -16.25
C SER A 21 -8.15 21.97 -15.35
N GLU A 22 -9.03 22.97 -15.45
CA GLU A 22 -10.20 23.08 -14.56
C GLU A 22 -11.30 22.06 -14.92
N ASP A 23 -11.46 21.71 -16.19
CA ASP A 23 -12.48 20.75 -16.65
C ASP A 23 -12.10 19.28 -16.34
N GLU A 24 -10.81 18.92 -16.47
CA GLU A 24 -10.32 17.58 -16.07
C GLU A 24 -10.37 17.39 -14.54
N ALA A 25 -10.00 18.42 -13.78
CA ALA A 25 -10.07 18.38 -12.32
C ALA A 25 -11.51 18.19 -11.83
N THR A 26 -12.47 18.90 -12.45
CA THR A 26 -13.89 18.79 -12.10
C THR A 26 -14.46 17.43 -12.48
N HIS A 27 -14.05 16.86 -13.62
CA HIS A 27 -14.46 15.50 -14.00
C HIS A 27 -13.90 14.43 -13.05
N LEU A 28 -12.64 14.56 -12.62
CA LEU A 28 -12.04 13.67 -11.63
C LEU A 28 -12.69 13.82 -10.25
N ILE A 29 -13.06 15.04 -9.83
CA ILE A 29 -13.77 15.29 -8.56
C ILE A 29 -15.17 14.64 -8.57
N ASN A 30 -15.83 14.60 -9.73
CA ASN A 30 -17.16 13.99 -9.86
C ASN A 30 -17.11 12.46 -10.00
N VAL A 31 -16.02 11.92 -10.54
CA VAL A 31 -15.80 10.46 -10.70
C VAL A 31 -15.13 9.84 -9.47
N LEU A 32 -14.38 10.62 -8.67
CA LEU A 32 -13.75 10.16 -7.44
C LEU A 32 -14.76 9.51 -6.47
N PRO A 33 -15.94 10.10 -6.19
CA PRO A 33 -16.94 9.49 -5.34
C PRO A 33 -17.42 8.12 -5.86
N GLU A 34 -17.59 7.94 -7.17
CA GLU A 34 -17.99 6.65 -7.77
C GLU A 34 -16.86 5.61 -7.76
N ILE A 35 -15.61 6.01 -8.04
CA ILE A 35 -14.43 5.12 -7.93
C ILE A 35 -14.16 4.73 -6.46
N LEU A 36 -14.44 5.63 -5.52
CA LEU A 36 -14.27 5.38 -4.09
C LEU A 36 -15.44 4.60 -3.46
N GLN A 37 -16.60 4.51 -4.11
CA GLN A 37 -17.81 3.91 -3.51
C GLN A 37 -17.91 2.39 -3.60
N HIS A 38 -17.01 1.69 -4.29
CA HIS A 38 -17.04 0.21 -4.38
C HIS A 38 -15.85 -0.53 -3.75
N HIS A 39 -14.97 0.15 -3.02
CA HIS A 39 -14.02 -0.51 -2.12
C HIS A 39 -14.64 -0.62 -0.72
N GLN A 40 -15.70 -1.42 -0.57
CA GLN A 40 -15.97 -1.98 0.75
C GLN A 40 -14.73 -2.77 1.13
N LYS A 41 -13.91 -2.22 2.03
CA LYS A 41 -12.81 -2.96 2.65
C LYS A 41 -13.40 -4.24 3.20
N ASN A 42 -13.07 -5.38 2.59
CA ASN A 42 -13.36 -6.67 3.17
C ASN A 42 -12.39 -6.86 4.34
N GLU A 43 -12.68 -6.19 5.45
CA GLU A 43 -12.00 -6.44 6.71
C GLU A 43 -12.11 -7.94 7.00
N ASN A 44 -10.96 -8.57 7.23
CA ASN A 44 -10.86 -10.00 7.51
C ASN A 44 -11.25 -10.93 6.35
N TYR A 45 -10.99 -10.54 5.09
CA TYR A 45 -11.23 -11.40 3.92
C TYR A 45 -10.64 -12.82 4.08
N ALA A 46 -9.36 -12.93 4.44
CA ALA A 46 -8.69 -14.22 4.56
C ALA A 46 -9.16 -15.01 5.79
N GLU A 47 -9.59 -14.31 6.84
CA GLU A 47 -9.91 -14.90 8.14
C GLU A 47 -11.39 -15.26 8.29
N VAL A 48 -12.29 -14.64 7.53
CA VAL A 48 -13.74 -14.82 7.62
C VAL A 48 -14.35 -15.29 6.29
N ILE A 49 -14.03 -14.61 5.19
CA ILE A 49 -14.69 -14.86 3.91
C ILE A 49 -14.13 -16.11 3.23
N VAL A 50 -12.81 -16.25 3.13
CA VAL A 50 -12.17 -17.40 2.49
C VAL A 50 -12.50 -18.74 3.18
N PRO A 51 -12.56 -18.83 4.52
CA PRO A 51 -13.01 -20.04 5.21
C PRO A 51 -14.50 -20.36 4.96
N SER A 52 -15.34 -19.35 4.71
CA SER A 52 -16.78 -19.57 4.42
C SER A 52 -17.07 -20.10 3.02
N TYR A 53 -16.12 -20.00 2.08
CA TYR A 53 -16.31 -20.52 0.73
C TYR A 53 -16.46 -22.03 0.71
N THR A 54 -17.40 -22.51 -0.10
CA THR A 54 -17.39 -23.89 -0.60
C THR A 54 -16.13 -24.15 -1.44
N ASP A 55 -15.81 -25.41 -1.70
CA ASP A 55 -14.62 -25.75 -2.51
C ASP A 55 -14.72 -25.25 -3.97
N ASP A 56 -15.94 -25.15 -4.51
CA ASP A 56 -16.16 -24.64 -5.86
C ASP A 56 -16.00 -23.11 -5.93
N GLU A 57 -16.54 -22.39 -4.94
CA GLU A 57 -16.29 -20.95 -4.80
C GLU A 57 -14.81 -20.65 -4.58
N PHE A 58 -14.13 -21.46 -3.76
CA PHE A 58 -12.69 -21.32 -3.56
C PHE A 58 -11.94 -21.51 -4.89
N ARG A 59 -12.27 -22.55 -5.68
CA ARG A 59 -11.65 -22.76 -6.99
C ARG A 59 -11.94 -21.62 -7.97
N LEU A 60 -13.12 -21.03 -7.94
CA LEU A 60 -13.45 -19.87 -8.77
C LEU A 60 -12.53 -18.68 -8.43
N HIS A 61 -12.34 -18.42 -7.13
CA HIS A 61 -11.58 -17.26 -6.65
C HIS A 61 -10.05 -17.45 -6.72
N PHE A 62 -9.55 -18.66 -6.46
CA PHE A 62 -8.11 -18.91 -6.35
C PHE A 62 -7.55 -19.75 -7.49
N LYS A 63 -8.40 -20.31 -8.37
CA LYS A 63 -8.05 -21.20 -9.50
C LYS A 63 -7.19 -22.41 -9.11
N VAL A 64 -7.12 -22.73 -7.82
CA VAL A 64 -6.43 -23.89 -7.26
C VAL A 64 -7.33 -24.56 -6.21
N PRO A 65 -7.21 -25.88 -5.99
CA PRO A 65 -7.95 -26.56 -4.93
C PRO A 65 -7.52 -26.06 -3.54
N ARG A 66 -8.48 -25.89 -2.61
CA ARG A 66 -8.22 -25.48 -1.22
C ARG A 66 -7.15 -26.33 -0.53
N ILE A 67 -7.19 -27.65 -0.75
CA ILE A 67 -6.21 -28.59 -0.17
C ILE A 67 -4.77 -28.27 -0.58
N VAL A 68 -4.56 -27.76 -1.80
CA VAL A 68 -3.22 -27.37 -2.28
C VAL A 68 -2.73 -26.15 -1.50
N CYS A 69 -3.56 -25.13 -1.34
CA CYS A 69 -3.21 -23.95 -0.54
C CYS A 69 -2.89 -24.33 0.92
N ASN A 70 -3.67 -25.22 1.53
CA ASN A 70 -3.44 -25.65 2.91
C ASN A 70 -2.12 -26.41 3.06
N ASN A 71 -1.81 -27.32 2.13
CA ASN A 71 -0.55 -28.06 2.14
C ASN A 71 0.65 -27.13 1.95
N LEU A 72 0.56 -26.20 0.99
CA LEU A 72 1.59 -25.18 0.77
C LEU A 72 1.77 -24.27 1.99
N ALA A 73 0.69 -23.93 2.69
CA ALA A 73 0.76 -23.11 3.90
C ALA A 73 1.48 -23.83 5.04
N ALA A 74 1.21 -25.13 5.21
CA ALA A 74 1.88 -25.97 6.20
C ALA A 74 3.37 -26.17 5.87
N GLU A 75 3.71 -26.39 4.59
CA GLU A 75 5.11 -26.49 4.15
C GLU A 75 5.83 -25.14 4.33
N PHE A 76 5.17 -24.04 3.94
CA PHE A 76 5.73 -22.70 4.07
C PHE A 76 6.00 -22.35 5.53
N SER A 77 5.09 -22.65 6.47
CA SER A 77 5.30 -22.35 7.89
C SER A 77 6.55 -23.01 8.49
N GLU A 78 6.91 -24.21 8.00
CA GLU A 78 8.09 -24.94 8.45
C GLU A 78 9.38 -24.53 7.71
N SER A 79 9.24 -23.92 6.54
CA SER A 79 10.37 -23.50 5.70
C SER A 79 11.25 -22.42 6.37
N ASP A 80 12.50 -22.33 5.93
CA ASP A 80 13.42 -21.26 6.38
C ASP A 80 13.09 -19.88 5.79
N TYR A 81 12.22 -19.85 4.78
CA TYR A 81 11.72 -18.61 4.18
C TYR A 81 10.65 -17.94 5.05
N PHE A 82 9.91 -18.71 5.85
CA PHE A 82 8.93 -18.13 6.75
C PHE A 82 9.65 -17.41 7.91
N PRO A 83 9.32 -16.14 8.20
CA PRO A 83 10.00 -15.38 9.24
C PRO A 83 9.71 -15.96 10.63
N LYS A 84 10.59 -16.85 11.11
CA LYS A 84 10.49 -17.51 12.44
C LYS A 84 10.75 -16.55 13.61
N LYS A 85 11.62 -15.55 13.44
CA LYS A 85 11.97 -14.57 14.50
C LYS A 85 10.76 -13.70 14.90
N ASN A 86 10.51 -13.57 16.20
CA ASN A 86 9.50 -12.63 16.70
C ASN A 86 10.03 -11.20 16.61
N THR A 87 9.49 -10.43 15.68
CA THR A 87 9.83 -9.01 15.49
C THR A 87 9.00 -8.08 16.39
N GLY A 88 8.20 -8.63 17.30
CA GLY A 88 7.31 -7.87 18.19
C GLY A 88 5.99 -7.44 17.54
N PHE A 89 5.67 -7.96 16.34
CA PHE A 89 4.46 -7.63 15.59
C PHE A 89 3.69 -8.89 15.18
N GLN A 90 2.39 -8.73 14.94
CA GLN A 90 1.55 -9.78 14.37
C GLN A 90 2.01 -10.06 12.94
N LYS A 91 2.58 -11.25 12.73
CA LYS A 91 3.03 -11.69 11.42
C LYS A 91 1.81 -12.03 10.56
N ILE A 92 1.92 -11.79 9.26
CA ILE A 92 1.03 -12.42 8.29
C ILE A 92 1.21 -13.94 8.45
N SER A 93 0.12 -14.67 8.66
CA SER A 93 0.19 -16.13 8.81
C SER A 93 0.70 -16.77 7.52
N ALA A 94 1.28 -17.97 7.62
CA ALA A 94 1.71 -18.72 6.44
C ALA A 94 0.53 -18.96 5.49
N GLU A 95 -0.64 -19.31 6.03
CA GLU A 95 -1.90 -19.46 5.28
C GLU A 95 -2.27 -18.20 4.52
N LYS A 96 -2.32 -17.05 5.19
CA LYS A 96 -2.66 -15.77 4.55
C LYS A 96 -1.64 -15.41 3.46
N SER A 97 -0.36 -15.71 3.67
CA SER A 97 0.70 -15.49 2.67
C SER A 97 0.48 -16.34 1.41
N ILE A 98 0.15 -17.63 1.56
CA ILE A 98 -0.16 -18.50 0.43
C ILE A 98 -1.42 -18.05 -0.29
N LEU A 99 -2.48 -17.69 0.45
CA LEU A 99 -3.72 -17.17 -0.16
C LEU A 99 -3.46 -15.90 -0.99
N ILE A 100 -2.64 -14.98 -0.48
CA ILE A 100 -2.21 -13.77 -1.20
C ILE A 100 -1.52 -14.15 -2.52
N ILE A 101 -0.55 -15.07 -2.47
CA ILE A 101 0.22 -15.48 -3.64
C ILE A 101 -0.67 -16.16 -4.67
N CYS A 102 -1.49 -17.13 -4.24
CA CYS A 102 -2.41 -17.85 -5.12
C CYS A 102 -3.43 -16.91 -5.75
N TRP A 103 -3.98 -15.95 -4.99
CA TRP A 103 -4.88 -14.96 -5.53
C TRP A 103 -4.17 -14.06 -6.55
N TYR A 104 -3.03 -13.48 -6.19
CA TYR A 104 -2.29 -12.60 -7.10
C TYR A 104 -1.87 -13.30 -8.40
N ALA A 105 -1.30 -14.51 -8.31
CA ALA A 105 -0.79 -15.24 -9.48
C ALA A 105 -1.88 -15.65 -10.48
N THR A 106 -3.14 -15.68 -10.05
CA THR A 106 -4.26 -16.17 -10.87
C THR A 106 -5.13 -15.06 -11.45
N HIS A 107 -4.84 -13.81 -11.07
CA HIS A 107 -5.53 -12.61 -11.54
C HIS A 107 -4.64 -11.83 -12.52
N GLU A 108 -5.04 -11.85 -13.79
CA GLU A 108 -4.27 -11.31 -14.92
C GLU A 108 -4.06 -9.79 -14.87
N ALA A 109 -4.91 -9.05 -14.14
CA ALA A 109 -4.86 -7.59 -14.05
C ALA A 109 -4.84 -7.05 -12.60
N ALA A 110 -4.68 -7.90 -11.59
CA ALA A 110 -4.65 -7.43 -10.22
C ALA A 110 -3.32 -6.75 -9.91
N GLY A 111 -3.39 -5.47 -9.52
CA GLY A 111 -2.24 -4.77 -8.98
C GLY A 111 -1.96 -5.19 -7.54
N PHE A 112 -0.75 -4.90 -7.05
CA PHE A 112 -0.42 -5.07 -5.62
C PHE A 112 -1.36 -4.28 -4.70
N ARG A 113 -1.97 -3.19 -5.20
CA ARG A 113 -2.99 -2.44 -4.48
C ARG A 113 -4.26 -3.27 -4.23
N ASP A 114 -4.74 -4.00 -5.23
CA ASP A 114 -5.94 -4.83 -5.09
C ASP A 114 -5.71 -5.94 -4.08
N VAL A 115 -4.51 -6.52 -4.07
CA VAL A 115 -4.07 -7.48 -3.06
C VAL A 115 -4.03 -6.83 -1.68
N ALA A 116 -3.43 -5.63 -1.58
CA ALA A 116 -3.26 -4.93 -0.31
C ALA A 116 -4.59 -4.56 0.35
N ASP A 117 -5.53 -4.07 -0.45
CA ASP A 117 -6.86 -3.71 -0.01
C ASP A 117 -7.70 -4.94 0.32
N ARG A 118 -7.61 -6.02 -0.47
CA ARG A 118 -8.38 -7.26 -0.25
C ARG A 118 -7.91 -8.05 0.95
N PHE A 119 -6.60 -8.20 1.14
CA PHE A 119 -6.03 -9.03 2.21
C PHE A 119 -5.67 -8.24 3.46
N ASP A 120 -6.00 -6.95 3.54
CA ASP A 120 -5.65 -6.07 4.66
C ASP A 120 -4.15 -6.17 5.01
N ILE A 121 -3.29 -5.93 4.01
CA ILE A 121 -1.84 -5.86 4.19
C ILE A 121 -1.33 -4.45 3.89
N ALA A 122 -0.47 -3.96 4.77
CA ALA A 122 0.18 -2.67 4.59
C ALA A 122 1.28 -2.74 3.53
N MET A 123 1.20 -1.79 2.60
CA MET A 123 2.17 -1.56 1.56
C MET A 123 2.67 -0.12 1.65
N GLN A 124 3.97 0.03 1.82
CA GLN A 124 4.67 1.30 1.65
C GLN A 124 5.32 1.30 0.26
N ALA A 125 4.95 2.25 -0.59
CA ALA A 125 5.51 2.39 -1.93
C ALA A 125 5.99 3.82 -2.17
N ILE A 126 7.16 3.94 -2.81
CA ILE A 126 7.70 5.21 -3.27
C ILE A 126 7.67 5.22 -4.79
N CYS A 127 7.14 6.29 -5.36
CA CYS A 127 7.24 6.56 -6.79
C CYS A 127 7.96 7.88 -7.07
N ASP A 128 8.54 7.99 -8.26
CA ASP A 128 9.02 9.28 -8.76
C ASP A 128 7.90 10.10 -9.41
N SER A 129 8.25 11.30 -9.88
CA SER A 129 7.33 12.22 -10.58
C SER A 129 6.72 11.64 -11.85
N LYS A 130 7.32 10.59 -12.43
CA LYS A 130 6.83 9.87 -13.60
C LYS A 130 6.00 8.63 -13.22
N LYS A 131 5.57 8.53 -11.96
CA LYS A 131 4.80 7.41 -11.40
C LYS A 131 5.54 6.06 -11.48
N ARG A 132 6.87 6.06 -11.62
CA ARG A 132 7.66 4.83 -11.63
C ARG A 132 7.95 4.41 -10.20
N LEU A 133 7.72 3.15 -9.86
CA LEU A 133 8.06 2.61 -8.54
C LEU A 133 9.58 2.62 -8.35
N ARG A 134 10.02 3.18 -7.21
CA ARG A 134 11.44 3.31 -6.82
C ARG A 134 11.80 2.46 -5.60
N ASP A 135 10.80 2.17 -4.77
CA ASP A 135 10.94 1.33 -3.59
C ASP A 135 9.57 0.79 -3.19
N VAL A 136 9.50 -0.46 -2.76
CA VAL A 136 8.29 -1.08 -2.23
C VAL A 136 8.67 -1.89 -1.00
N PHE A 137 7.91 -1.71 0.07
CA PHE A 137 8.05 -2.44 1.32
C PHE A 137 6.69 -2.94 1.78
N ILE A 138 6.57 -4.26 1.92
CA ILE A 138 5.33 -4.97 2.25
C ILE A 138 5.63 -5.95 3.38
N GLY A 139 4.61 -6.34 4.14
CA GLY A 139 4.71 -7.45 5.10
C GLY A 139 4.13 -7.13 6.48
N TYR A 140 3.50 -5.96 6.63
CA TYR A 140 2.78 -5.59 7.85
C TYR A 140 1.28 -5.81 7.65
N PRO A 141 0.51 -6.18 8.69
CA PRO A 141 -0.94 -6.10 8.65
C PRO A 141 -1.43 -4.67 8.37
N GLY A 142 -2.58 -4.54 7.71
CA GLY A 142 -3.18 -3.25 7.36
C GLY A 142 -3.60 -2.39 8.55
N SER A 143 -3.77 -3.01 9.72
CA SER A 143 -3.99 -2.35 11.00
C SER A 143 -2.76 -1.62 11.57
N VAL A 144 -1.56 -1.88 11.05
CA VAL A 144 -0.34 -1.23 11.54
C VAL A 144 -0.25 0.18 10.96
N HIS A 145 -0.20 1.19 11.84
CA HIS A 145 -0.05 2.60 11.45
C HIS A 145 1.15 2.83 10.52
N ASP A 146 0.95 3.67 9.49
CA ASP A 146 1.96 3.90 8.46
C ASP A 146 3.26 4.51 9.01
N ALA A 147 3.19 5.39 10.01
CA ALA A 147 4.37 5.88 10.73
C ALA A 147 5.27 4.75 11.25
N ARG A 148 4.63 3.65 11.70
CA ARG A 148 5.30 2.49 12.27
C ARG A 148 5.84 1.58 11.16
N VAL A 149 5.10 1.41 10.07
CA VAL A 149 5.61 0.72 8.86
C VAL A 149 6.86 1.44 8.35
N PHE A 150 6.77 2.76 8.18
CA PHE A 150 7.88 3.61 7.77
C PHE A 150 9.09 3.56 8.70
N ARG A 151 8.88 3.56 10.02
CA ARG A 151 9.99 3.50 10.99
C ARG A 151 10.76 2.18 10.92
N ASN A 152 10.07 1.08 10.62
CA ASN A 152 10.66 -0.24 10.57
C ASN A 152 11.06 -0.68 9.16
N SER A 153 10.75 0.10 8.13
CA SER A 153 11.17 -0.21 6.77
C SER A 153 12.63 0.17 6.54
N PRO A 154 13.35 -0.55 5.65
CA PRO A 154 14.72 -0.19 5.25
C PRO A 154 14.84 1.25 4.74
N LEU A 155 13.73 1.82 4.23
CA LEU A 155 13.68 3.22 3.80
C LEU A 155 14.07 4.17 4.94
N SER A 156 13.58 3.95 6.17
CA SER A 156 13.79 4.88 7.28
C SER A 156 15.27 5.24 7.50
N ASN A 157 16.14 4.24 7.33
CA ASN A 157 17.58 4.36 7.53
C ASN A 157 18.35 4.72 6.24
N SER A 158 17.73 4.54 5.07
CA SER A 158 18.36 4.80 3.77
C SER A 158 17.85 6.06 3.07
N LEU A 159 17.00 6.86 3.74
CA LEU A 159 16.45 8.10 3.21
C LEU A 159 17.49 9.02 2.57
N ALA A 160 18.60 9.31 3.26
CA ALA A 160 19.62 10.21 2.73
C ALA A 160 20.24 9.68 1.43
N ALA A 161 20.50 8.38 1.35
CA ALA A 161 21.06 7.74 0.17
C ALA A 161 20.05 7.65 -0.99
N LYS A 162 18.79 7.31 -0.70
CA LYS A 162 17.73 7.18 -1.72
C LYS A 162 17.26 8.54 -2.24
N CYS A 163 17.14 9.53 -1.37
CA CYS A 163 16.63 10.85 -1.73
C CYS A 163 17.72 11.76 -2.30
N GLY A 164 18.96 11.71 -1.80
CA GLY A 164 19.95 12.74 -2.12
C GLY A 164 19.39 14.12 -1.76
N ASP A 165 19.41 15.05 -2.70
CA ASP A 165 18.87 16.41 -2.52
C ASP A 165 17.35 16.52 -2.73
N ARG A 166 16.67 15.39 -2.92
CA ARG A 166 15.23 15.32 -3.18
C ARG A 166 14.43 15.10 -1.90
N PHE A 167 13.13 15.30 -1.99
CA PHE A 167 12.19 15.07 -0.90
C PHE A 167 11.13 14.07 -1.31
N ILE A 168 10.71 13.25 -0.35
CA ILE A 168 9.52 12.42 -0.44
C ILE A 168 8.35 13.21 0.14
N LEU A 169 7.30 13.40 -0.64
CA LEU A 169 6.00 13.80 -0.13
C LEU A 169 5.30 12.56 0.40
N ALA A 170 5.03 12.49 1.69
CA ALA A 170 4.22 11.45 2.31
C ALA A 170 2.94 12.07 2.87
N ASP A 171 1.97 11.26 3.21
CA ASP A 171 0.74 11.67 3.88
C ASP A 171 0.96 12.15 5.34
N SER A 172 -0.12 12.55 6.00
CA SER A 172 -0.11 13.09 7.36
C SER A 172 0.14 12.06 8.47
N ALA A 173 -0.02 10.76 8.21
CA ALA A 173 0.31 9.67 9.12
C ALA A 173 1.83 9.42 9.19
N TYR A 174 2.63 9.88 8.22
CA TYR A 174 4.10 9.79 8.30
C TYR A 174 4.68 10.88 9.21
N PRO A 175 5.87 10.65 9.79
CA PRO A 175 6.59 11.71 10.49
C PRO A 175 7.28 12.66 9.49
N CYS A 176 7.11 13.96 9.67
CA CYS A 176 7.91 14.96 8.95
C CYS A 176 9.38 14.85 9.37
N ARG A 177 10.28 14.68 8.38
CA ARG A 177 11.74 14.51 8.54
C ARG A 177 12.49 15.23 7.43
N ARG A 178 13.82 15.32 7.55
CA ARG A 178 14.70 16.01 6.58
C ARG A 178 14.43 15.68 5.10
N HIS A 179 14.11 14.43 4.76
CA HIS A 179 13.82 14.01 3.38
C HIS A 179 12.38 13.52 3.19
N VAL A 180 11.49 13.75 4.17
CA VAL A 180 10.07 13.33 4.14
C VAL A 180 9.20 14.50 4.59
N LEU A 181 8.45 15.07 3.65
CA LEU A 181 7.52 16.16 3.89
C LEU A 181 6.11 15.59 3.99
N THR A 182 5.34 16.11 4.93
CA THR A 182 3.94 15.71 5.14
C THR A 182 3.06 16.95 5.11
N PRO A 183 1.79 16.86 4.65
CA PRO A 183 0.85 17.96 4.71
C PRO A 183 0.78 18.56 6.12
N TYR A 184 0.55 19.88 6.19
CA TYR A 184 0.25 20.54 7.47
C TYR A 184 -0.99 19.91 8.10
N ARG A 185 -0.92 19.62 9.40
CA ARG A 185 -2.07 19.13 10.15
C ARG A 185 -2.97 20.32 10.47
N ASP A 186 -4.18 20.33 9.91
CA ASP A 186 -5.17 21.33 10.29
C ASP A 186 -5.85 20.93 11.59
N ASN A 187 -5.44 21.58 12.69
CA ASN A 187 -6.07 21.42 14.00
C ASN A 187 -7.13 22.52 14.26
N GLY A 188 -7.69 23.14 13.21
CA GLY A 188 -8.68 24.21 13.31
C GLY A 188 -8.10 25.62 13.45
N ASN A 189 -6.78 25.78 13.33
CA ASN A 189 -6.05 27.04 13.52
C ASN A 189 -5.26 27.49 12.27
N LEU A 190 -5.47 26.86 11.10
CA LEU A 190 -4.80 27.27 9.88
C LEU A 190 -5.48 28.51 9.28
N THR A 191 -4.82 29.66 9.39
CA THR A 191 -5.18 30.88 8.64
C THR A 191 -5.02 30.67 7.14
N GLU A 192 -5.89 31.26 6.31
CA GLU A 192 -5.94 31.11 4.83
C GLU A 192 -4.60 31.25 4.08
N LYS A 193 -3.62 31.98 4.63
CA LYS A 193 -2.24 32.06 4.07
C LYS A 193 -1.37 30.80 4.28
N ARG A 194 -1.86 29.83 5.03
CA ARG A 194 -1.13 28.63 5.50
C ARG A 194 -1.86 27.32 5.15
N LYS A 195 -2.97 27.40 4.43
CA LYS A 195 -3.55 26.28 3.67
C LYS A 195 -2.75 26.11 2.38
#